data_AF-A0A6C0DGV7-F1
#
_entry.id   AF-A0A6C0DGV7-F1
#
_cell.length_a   1.000
_cell.length_b   1.000
_cell.length_c   1.000
_cell.angle_alpha   90.00
_cell.angle_beta   90.00
_cell.angle_gamma   90.00
#
_symmetry.space_group_name_H-M   'P 1'
#
loop_
_entity.id
_entity.type
_entity.pdbx_description
1 polymer ?
#
loop_
_entity_poly.entity_id
_entity_poly.type
_entity_poly.pdbx_seq_one_letter_code
_entity_poly.pdbx_strand_id
1 'polypeptide(L)'
;MNTIHIIIKKILNIKDDKNSFIKIDNDCHENETIINYHNLLSSKIFMMEPYSIENKFKFFYNKINNIFTNDEISENFIHFFYKIQKIYNAFSRFAYLYKIKKAKIIIDTDLCLNKLRENDKTTYCLIQDGNKYLFNIHDLIKIIHNAISNTNYFFNNPLPIKNPYNNVYLNKSTLYNIYFFIREKTYLNADLLFYFFKTNFNITLFTEKYQYLIRDYSINNYLNNTHIDKLLEDIFVMIDVFNAFFSKKNSIIIHECFPKDILLKVMKPYLHLYYLSEYSLLHVSKRMRYKKILRSKLYNFQIFNPCFGRKFIKIHKKFSNGKIKNITKIEFNTEHIAFNDKKKEKQEFLKNHNSKYDDSYDYDYSDDDADDVPNGNELDELTIYDYAVLEVENELNSDEDEDEDENENEVEDLEIHSRITSLLNDISDNEYEQDHETDSVS
;
A
#
# COMPACT_ATOMS: atom_id res chain seq x y z
N MET A 1 -8.91 -14.68 -28.60
CA MET A 1 -8.20 -15.16 -29.81
C MET A 1 -7.34 -14.05 -30.38
N ASN A 2 -6.03 -14.28 -30.45
CA ASN A 2 -5.03 -13.23 -30.64
C ASN A 2 -4.96 -12.81 -32.12
N THR A 3 -5.07 -11.52 -32.44
CA THR A 3 -5.06 -11.00 -33.83
C THR A 3 -3.83 -11.44 -34.62
N ILE A 4 -2.73 -11.69 -33.91
CA ILE A 4 -1.47 -12.20 -34.46
C ILE A 4 -1.58 -13.67 -34.90
N HIS A 5 -2.41 -14.49 -34.24
CA HIS A 5 -2.65 -15.87 -34.66
C HIS A 5 -3.25 -15.92 -36.08
N ILE A 6 -4.18 -15.01 -36.39
CA ILE A 6 -4.78 -14.88 -37.73
C ILE A 6 -3.75 -14.38 -38.74
N ILE A 7 -2.92 -13.41 -38.35
CA ILE A 7 -1.87 -12.85 -39.22
C ILE A 7 -0.80 -13.91 -39.52
N ILE A 8 -0.35 -14.67 -38.52
CA ILE A 8 0.63 -15.75 -38.68
C ILE A 8 0.04 -16.89 -39.52
N LYS A 9 -1.22 -17.31 -39.29
CA LYS A 9 -1.91 -18.30 -40.14
C LYS A 9 -1.92 -17.86 -41.61
N LYS A 10 -2.19 -16.58 -41.85
CA LYS A 10 -2.31 -16.01 -43.20
C LYS A 10 -0.96 -15.80 -43.88
N ILE A 11 0.09 -15.49 -43.12
CA ILE A 11 1.46 -15.33 -43.64
C ILE A 11 2.10 -16.70 -43.92
N LEU A 12 1.89 -17.69 -43.06
CA LEU A 12 2.54 -19.00 -43.18
C LEU A 12 1.80 -19.99 -44.10
N ASN A 13 0.60 -19.63 -44.59
CA ASN A 13 -0.18 -20.43 -45.53
C ASN A 13 -0.42 -21.89 -45.06
N ILE A 14 -0.47 -22.11 -43.74
CA ILE A 14 -0.63 -23.43 -43.13
C ILE A 14 -2.11 -23.82 -43.25
N LYS A 15 -2.41 -24.79 -44.12
CA LYS A 15 -3.70 -25.49 -44.15
C LYS A 15 -3.80 -26.38 -42.91
N ASP A 16 -5.02 -26.56 -42.38
CA ASP A 16 -5.34 -27.29 -41.14
C ASP A 16 -5.02 -28.80 -41.18
N ASP A 17 -3.80 -29.19 -41.53
CA ASP A 17 -3.36 -30.57 -41.44
C ASP A 17 -2.81 -30.85 -40.05
N LYS A 18 -3.69 -31.36 -39.19
CA LYS A 18 -3.35 -31.93 -37.87
C LYS A 18 -2.31 -33.08 -37.92
N ASN A 19 -1.85 -33.48 -39.11
CA ASN A 19 -0.95 -34.59 -39.35
C ASN A 19 0.27 -34.24 -40.22
N SER A 20 0.68 -32.97 -40.32
CA SER A 20 1.92 -32.64 -41.04
C SER A 20 3.17 -32.98 -40.21
N PHE A 21 3.38 -34.26 -39.91
CA PHE A 21 4.73 -34.83 -39.92
C PHE A 21 5.17 -34.76 -41.39
N ILE A 22 5.70 -33.61 -41.80
CA ILE A 22 6.30 -33.44 -43.11
C ILE A 22 7.46 -34.43 -43.14
N LYS A 23 7.34 -35.43 -44.01
CA LYS A 23 8.44 -36.29 -44.42
C LYS A 23 9.62 -35.39 -44.72
N ILE A 24 10.69 -35.57 -43.98
CA ILE A 24 12.00 -35.06 -44.35
C ILE A 24 12.38 -35.88 -45.57
N ASP A 25 11.97 -35.42 -46.75
CA ASP A 25 12.56 -35.91 -47.99
C ASP A 25 14.00 -35.38 -48.00
N ASN A 26 14.94 -36.30 -48.04
CA ASN A 26 16.39 -36.07 -47.85
C ASN A 26 17.08 -35.27 -48.96
N ASP A 27 16.33 -34.60 -49.85
CA ASP A 27 16.86 -33.91 -51.04
C ASP A 27 16.55 -32.40 -51.08
N CYS A 28 16.11 -31.81 -49.97
CA CYS A 28 15.81 -30.37 -49.93
C CYS A 28 17.04 -29.56 -49.48
N HIS A 29 17.44 -28.57 -50.29
CA HIS A 29 18.48 -27.59 -50.00
C HIS A 29 18.36 -27.03 -48.56
N GLU A 30 19.49 -26.79 -47.87
CA GLU A 30 19.58 -26.33 -46.46
C GLU A 30 18.61 -25.19 -46.07
N ASN A 31 18.24 -24.33 -47.03
CA ASN A 31 17.27 -23.25 -46.80
C ASN A 31 15.82 -23.75 -46.59
N GLU A 32 15.39 -24.84 -47.23
CA GLU A 32 14.02 -25.39 -47.08
C GLU A 32 13.80 -26.14 -45.76
N THR A 33 14.83 -26.84 -45.26
CA THR A 33 14.79 -27.51 -43.95
C THR A 33 14.70 -26.51 -42.81
N ILE A 34 15.46 -25.40 -42.89
CA ILE A 34 15.38 -24.30 -41.91
C ILE A 34 14.01 -23.61 -41.94
N ILE A 35 13.45 -23.35 -43.14
CA ILE A 35 12.11 -22.77 -43.31
C ILE A 35 11.02 -23.70 -42.74
N ASN A 36 11.14 -25.01 -42.95
CA ASN A 36 10.22 -25.99 -42.37
C ASN A 36 10.32 -26.06 -40.85
N TYR A 37 11.52 -25.93 -40.28
CA TYR A 37 11.71 -25.86 -38.83
C TYR A 37 11.09 -24.58 -38.24
N HIS A 38 11.26 -23.44 -38.92
CA HIS A 38 10.60 -22.18 -38.56
C HIS A 38 9.07 -22.27 -38.56
N ASN A 39 8.50 -22.92 -39.57
CA ASN A 39 7.05 -23.11 -39.70
C ASN A 39 6.52 -24.08 -38.62
N LEU A 40 7.30 -25.11 -38.26
CA LEU A 40 6.94 -26.06 -37.20
C LEU A 40 7.04 -25.43 -35.80
N LEU A 41 8.08 -24.63 -35.53
CA LEU A 41 8.21 -23.91 -34.27
C LEU A 41 7.12 -22.87 -34.10
N SER A 42 6.92 -22.03 -35.12
CA SER A 42 5.93 -20.96 -35.09
C SER A 42 4.50 -21.53 -35.00
N SER A 43 4.21 -22.64 -35.68
CA SER A 43 2.92 -23.32 -35.54
C SER A 43 2.73 -23.92 -34.14
N LYS A 44 3.70 -24.63 -33.57
CA LYS A 44 3.51 -25.20 -32.22
C LYS A 44 3.50 -24.16 -31.10
N ILE A 45 4.34 -23.12 -31.18
CA ILE A 45 4.43 -22.09 -30.14
C ILE A 45 3.20 -21.15 -30.15
N PHE A 46 2.63 -20.86 -31.33
CA PHE A 46 1.55 -19.86 -31.48
C PHE A 46 0.20 -20.43 -31.93
N MET A 47 0.12 -21.72 -32.27
CA MET A 47 -1.13 -22.41 -32.68
C MET A 47 -1.57 -23.52 -31.72
N MET A 48 -0.81 -23.89 -30.67
CA MET A 48 -1.32 -24.83 -29.66
C MET A 48 -2.51 -24.18 -28.95
N GLU A 49 -3.69 -24.79 -29.08
CA GLU A 49 -4.88 -24.40 -28.33
C GLU A 49 -5.03 -25.25 -27.06
N PRO A 50 -5.28 -24.64 -25.89
CA PRO A 50 -5.32 -23.19 -25.66
C PRO A 50 -3.91 -22.59 -25.56
N TYR A 51 -3.67 -21.49 -26.27
CA TYR A 51 -2.43 -20.73 -26.17
C TYR A 51 -2.37 -20.09 -24.78
N SER A 52 -1.48 -20.60 -23.92
CA SER A 52 -1.13 -19.99 -22.65
C SER A 52 0.38 -19.70 -22.61
N ILE A 53 0.75 -18.68 -21.85
CA ILE A 53 2.17 -18.33 -21.61
C ILE A 53 2.89 -19.54 -20.98
N GLU A 54 2.21 -20.22 -20.06
CA GLU A 54 2.67 -21.43 -19.40
C GLU A 54 2.95 -22.56 -20.39
N ASN A 55 2.01 -22.89 -21.29
CA ASN A 55 2.20 -23.92 -22.31
C ASN A 55 3.37 -23.61 -23.26
N LYS A 56 3.55 -22.34 -23.62
CA LYS A 56 4.69 -21.88 -24.42
C LYS A 56 6.01 -22.16 -23.71
N PHE A 57 6.14 -21.79 -22.43
CA PHE A 57 7.39 -21.95 -21.68
C PHE A 57 7.62 -23.39 -21.23
N LYS A 58 6.57 -24.16 -20.96
CA LYS A 58 6.63 -25.62 -20.77
C LYS A 58 7.13 -26.33 -22.03
N PHE A 59 6.67 -25.92 -23.22
CA PHE A 59 7.18 -26.44 -24.48
C PHE A 59 8.67 -26.11 -24.68
N PHE A 60 9.07 -24.87 -24.35
CA PHE A 60 10.47 -24.46 -24.40
C PHE A 60 11.34 -25.31 -23.47
N TYR A 61 10.93 -25.47 -22.21
CA TYR A 61 11.61 -26.30 -21.22
C TYR A 61 11.75 -27.75 -21.69
N ASN A 62 10.64 -28.36 -22.13
CA ASN A 62 10.60 -29.74 -22.61
C ASN A 62 11.46 -29.95 -23.86
N LYS A 63 11.70 -28.90 -24.67
CA LYS A 63 12.54 -29.00 -25.86
C LYS A 63 14.02 -28.84 -25.57
N ILE A 64 14.37 -28.00 -24.61
CA ILE A 64 15.77 -27.83 -24.19
C ILE A 64 16.25 -29.03 -23.40
N ASN A 65 15.43 -29.56 -22.49
CA ASN A 65 15.82 -30.67 -21.61
C ASN A 65 15.58 -32.06 -22.22
N ASN A 66 15.35 -32.14 -23.53
CA ASN A 66 15.11 -33.41 -24.18
C ASN A 66 16.44 -34.13 -24.45
N ILE A 67 16.55 -35.35 -23.95
CA ILE A 67 17.73 -36.23 -24.08
C ILE A 67 18.11 -36.53 -25.54
N PHE A 68 17.15 -36.39 -26.47
CA PHE A 68 17.35 -36.63 -27.90
C PHE A 68 17.81 -35.40 -28.70
N THR A 69 18.10 -34.28 -28.04
CA THR A 69 18.50 -33.02 -28.69
C THR A 69 20.00 -32.83 -28.56
N ASN A 70 20.69 -32.68 -29.69
CA ASN A 70 22.10 -32.32 -29.72
C ASN A 70 22.28 -30.83 -29.39
N ASP A 71 23.43 -30.44 -28.82
CA ASP A 71 23.70 -29.05 -28.40
C ASP A 71 23.51 -28.04 -29.55
N GLU A 72 23.98 -28.37 -30.75
CA GLU A 72 23.80 -27.54 -31.95
C GLU A 72 22.33 -27.35 -32.35
N ILE A 73 21.48 -28.36 -32.14
CA ILE A 73 20.04 -28.28 -32.42
C ILE A 73 19.36 -27.41 -31.35
N SER A 74 19.80 -27.52 -30.10
CA SER A 74 19.30 -26.73 -28.98
C SER A 74 19.64 -25.25 -29.12
N GLU A 75 20.87 -24.90 -29.51
CA GLU A 75 21.28 -23.52 -29.77
C GLU A 75 20.50 -22.91 -30.93
N ASN A 76 20.36 -23.64 -32.03
CA ASN A 76 19.54 -23.21 -33.17
C ASN A 76 18.08 -23.00 -32.76
N PHE A 77 17.52 -23.90 -31.94
CA PHE A 77 16.17 -23.75 -31.40
C PHE A 77 16.04 -22.47 -30.55
N ILE A 78 16.97 -22.22 -29.63
CA ILE A 78 16.96 -21.03 -28.76
C ILE A 78 17.05 -19.76 -29.62
N HIS A 79 17.93 -19.71 -30.60
CA HIS A 79 18.09 -18.58 -31.52
C HIS A 79 16.79 -18.27 -32.27
N PHE A 80 16.15 -19.30 -32.84
CA PHE A 80 14.90 -19.13 -33.56
C PHE A 80 13.76 -18.75 -32.63
N PHE A 81 13.67 -19.37 -31.45
CA PHE A 81 12.69 -19.04 -30.44
C PHE A 81 12.80 -17.56 -30.02
N TYR A 82 14.01 -17.08 -29.75
CA TYR A 82 14.29 -15.68 -29.45
C TYR A 82 13.86 -14.75 -30.58
N LYS A 83 14.27 -15.02 -31.83
CA LYS A 83 13.91 -14.20 -33.00
C LYS A 83 12.40 -14.08 -33.17
N ILE A 84 11.69 -15.22 -33.09
CA ILE A 84 10.24 -15.24 -33.23
C ILE A 84 9.58 -14.44 -32.09
N GLN A 85 10.04 -14.60 -30.86
CA GLN A 85 9.54 -13.84 -29.71
C GLN A 85 9.78 -12.34 -29.87
N LYS A 86 10.97 -11.94 -30.31
CA LYS A 86 11.32 -10.53 -30.55
C LYS A 86 10.37 -9.89 -31.56
N ILE A 87 10.13 -10.57 -32.69
CA ILE A 87 9.21 -10.11 -33.73
C ILE A 87 7.77 -10.05 -33.21
N TYR A 88 7.32 -11.11 -32.53
CA TYR A 88 5.98 -11.17 -31.94
C TYR A 88 5.74 -10.04 -30.92
N ASN A 89 6.69 -9.79 -30.03
CA ASN A 89 6.62 -8.75 -29.02
C ASN A 89 6.63 -7.35 -29.67
N ALA A 90 7.41 -7.15 -30.73
CA ALA A 90 7.42 -5.91 -31.50
C ALA A 90 6.06 -5.63 -32.16
N PHE A 91 5.46 -6.62 -32.83
CA PHE A 91 4.13 -6.49 -33.43
C PHE A 91 3.02 -6.33 -32.38
N SER A 92 3.11 -7.05 -31.26
CA SER A 92 2.18 -6.90 -30.13
C SER A 92 2.23 -5.48 -29.56
N ARG A 93 3.43 -4.95 -29.35
CA ARG A 93 3.65 -3.56 -28.91
C ARG A 93 3.11 -2.57 -29.93
N PHE A 94 3.36 -2.78 -31.23
CA PHE A 94 2.83 -1.93 -32.29
C PHE A 94 1.30 -1.91 -32.30
N ALA A 95 0.66 -3.08 -32.28
CA ALA A 95 -0.79 -3.20 -32.23
C ALA A 95 -1.37 -2.53 -30.98
N TYR A 96 -0.72 -2.67 -29.83
CA TYR A 96 -1.09 -1.99 -28.59
C TYR A 96 -1.00 -0.47 -28.74
N LEU A 97 0.12 0.08 -29.21
CA LEU A 97 0.29 1.51 -29.44
C LEU A 97 -0.73 2.08 -30.43
N TYR A 98 -1.07 1.32 -31.47
CA TYR A 98 -2.12 1.69 -32.42
C TYR A 98 -3.50 1.78 -31.74
N LYS A 99 -3.86 0.77 -30.93
CA LYS A 99 -5.11 0.76 -30.16
C LYS A 99 -5.18 1.97 -29.21
N ILE A 100 -4.10 2.27 -28.50
CA ILE A 100 -4.02 3.44 -27.62
C ILE A 100 -4.27 4.73 -28.39
N LYS A 101 -3.61 4.91 -29.54
CA LYS A 101 -3.75 6.14 -30.34
C LYS A 101 -5.15 6.31 -30.92
N LYS A 102 -5.87 5.22 -31.21
CA LYS A 102 -7.24 5.22 -31.75
C LYS A 102 -8.33 5.24 -30.69
N ALA A 103 -7.99 4.95 -29.43
CA ALA A 103 -8.95 4.91 -28.33
C ALA A 103 -9.62 6.27 -28.11
N LYS A 104 -10.94 6.24 -27.91
CA LYS A 104 -11.75 7.45 -27.68
C LYS A 104 -11.56 7.93 -26.23
N ILE A 105 -11.43 9.23 -26.06
CA ILE A 105 -11.48 9.88 -24.74
C ILE A 105 -12.95 9.97 -24.32
N ILE A 106 -13.28 9.30 -23.21
CA ILE A 106 -14.63 9.35 -22.62
C ILE A 106 -14.69 10.43 -21.55
N ILE A 107 -13.69 10.48 -20.68
CA ILE A 107 -13.60 11.42 -19.58
C ILE A 107 -12.38 12.31 -19.79
N ASP A 108 -12.61 13.62 -19.87
CA ASP A 108 -11.60 14.67 -20.03
C ASP A 108 -11.73 15.78 -18.98
N THR A 109 -12.54 15.59 -17.93
CA THR A 109 -12.72 16.56 -16.85
C THR A 109 -12.46 15.95 -15.48
N ASP A 110 -11.92 16.74 -14.56
CA ASP A 110 -11.82 16.36 -13.14
C ASP A 110 -13.17 16.51 -12.40
N LEU A 111 -13.18 16.16 -11.10
CA LEU A 111 -14.37 16.27 -10.24
C LEU A 111 -14.85 17.74 -10.06
N CYS A 112 -13.95 18.71 -10.26
CA CYS A 112 -14.25 20.13 -10.22
C CYS A 112 -14.63 20.71 -11.59
N LEU A 113 -14.85 19.84 -12.60
CA LEU A 113 -15.18 20.17 -13.98
C LEU A 113 -14.07 20.94 -14.74
N ASN A 114 -12.83 20.90 -14.25
CA ASN A 114 -11.68 21.41 -14.99
C ASN A 114 -11.29 20.44 -16.10
N LYS A 115 -11.00 20.95 -17.29
CA LYS A 115 -10.55 20.14 -18.42
C LYS A 115 -9.12 19.65 -18.21
N LEU A 116 -8.93 18.34 -18.32
CA LEU A 116 -7.66 17.64 -18.29
C LEU A 116 -7.14 17.44 -19.71
N ARG A 117 -5.85 17.67 -19.94
CA ARG A 117 -5.21 17.38 -21.23
C ARG A 117 -4.24 16.22 -21.07
N GLU A 118 -4.16 15.36 -22.09
CA GLU A 118 -3.28 14.17 -22.09
C GLU A 118 -1.79 14.50 -21.86
N ASN A 119 -1.35 15.70 -22.23
CA ASN A 119 0.05 16.10 -22.20
C ASN A 119 0.46 16.79 -20.88
N ASP A 120 -0.47 16.98 -19.96
CA ASP A 120 -0.18 17.66 -18.70
C ASP A 120 0.58 16.72 -17.75
N LYS A 121 1.57 17.26 -17.02
CA LYS A 121 2.42 16.47 -16.10
C LYS A 121 1.62 15.77 -14.99
N THR A 122 0.51 16.36 -14.57
CA THR A 122 -0.35 15.87 -13.49
C THR A 122 -1.51 15.02 -13.99
N THR A 123 -1.65 14.84 -15.31
CA THR A 123 -2.74 14.05 -15.90
C THR A 123 -2.25 12.66 -16.26
N TYR A 124 -2.91 11.65 -15.70
CA TYR A 124 -2.72 10.25 -16.06
C TYR A 124 -3.82 9.78 -17.01
N CYS A 125 -3.43 9.13 -18.11
CA CYS A 125 -4.36 8.53 -19.06
C CYS A 125 -4.51 7.04 -18.76
N LEU A 126 -5.62 6.66 -18.15
CA LEU A 126 -5.98 5.27 -17.90
C LEU A 126 -6.74 4.70 -19.10
N ILE A 127 -6.32 3.54 -19.58
CA ILE A 127 -6.96 2.86 -20.72
C ILE A 127 -7.64 1.60 -20.22
N GLN A 128 -8.96 1.54 -20.35
CA GLN A 128 -9.78 0.40 -19.97
C GLN A 128 -10.89 0.20 -21.00
N ASP A 129 -11.14 -1.06 -21.36
CA ASP A 129 -12.18 -1.47 -22.33
C ASP A 129 -12.12 -0.70 -23.66
N GLY A 130 -10.91 -0.39 -24.13
CA GLY A 130 -10.68 0.34 -25.39
C GLY A 130 -10.93 1.85 -25.32
N ASN A 131 -11.21 2.39 -24.14
CA ASN A 131 -11.50 3.79 -23.90
C ASN A 131 -10.45 4.45 -23.01
N LYS A 132 -10.25 5.75 -23.18
CA LYS A 132 -9.35 6.58 -22.36
C LYS A 132 -10.14 7.35 -21.30
N TYR A 133 -9.61 7.30 -20.08
CA TYR A 133 -10.10 8.03 -18.92
C TYR A 133 -8.95 8.88 -18.39
N LEU A 134 -9.11 10.20 -18.47
CA LEU A 134 -8.12 11.13 -17.92
C LEU A 134 -8.39 11.34 -16.43
N PHE A 135 -7.33 11.20 -15.62
CA PHE A 135 -7.36 11.43 -14.19
C PHE A 135 -6.33 12.47 -13.81
N ASN A 136 -6.68 13.33 -12.87
CA ASN A 136 -5.65 14.01 -12.09
C ASN A 136 -4.94 12.97 -11.22
N ILE A 137 -3.62 13.01 -11.20
CA ILE A 137 -2.81 12.06 -10.45
C ILE A 137 -3.10 12.10 -8.94
N HIS A 138 -3.46 13.27 -8.40
CA HIS A 138 -3.85 13.42 -7.00
C HIS A 138 -5.13 12.63 -6.68
N ASP A 139 -6.11 12.68 -7.58
CA ASP A 139 -7.36 11.94 -7.42
C ASP A 139 -7.11 10.44 -7.51
N LEU A 140 -6.24 10.02 -8.44
CA LEU A 140 -5.88 8.61 -8.60
C LEU A 140 -5.16 8.06 -7.36
N ILE A 141 -4.23 8.82 -6.78
CA ILE A 141 -3.58 8.47 -5.51
C ILE A 141 -4.62 8.34 -4.40
N LYS A 142 -5.56 9.28 -4.32
CA LYS A 142 -6.63 9.26 -3.31
C LYS A 142 -7.56 8.06 -3.48
N ILE A 143 -7.94 7.70 -4.70
CA ILE A 143 -8.73 6.50 -5.01
C ILE A 143 -8.00 5.25 -4.52
N ILE A 144 -6.72 5.11 -4.85
CA ILE A 144 -5.92 3.96 -4.43
C ILE A 144 -5.79 3.93 -2.91
N HIS A 145 -5.39 5.04 -2.27
CA HIS A 145 -5.22 5.14 -0.83
C HIS A 145 -6.51 4.80 -0.08
N ASN A 146 -7.65 5.36 -0.50
CA ASN A 146 -8.94 5.08 0.14
C ASN A 146 -9.34 3.61 0.05
N ALA A 147 -9.05 2.95 -1.08
CA ALA A 147 -9.34 1.54 -1.24
C ALA A 147 -8.46 0.67 -0.33
N ILE A 148 -7.13 0.86 -0.38
CA ILE A 148 -6.17 0.01 0.36
C ILE A 148 -6.10 0.32 1.86
N SER A 149 -6.52 1.52 2.28
CA SER A 149 -6.59 1.91 3.70
C SER A 149 -8.00 1.82 4.28
N ASN A 150 -8.93 1.18 3.58
CA ASN A 150 -10.28 1.00 4.08
C ASN A 150 -10.27 0.14 5.36
N THR A 151 -10.96 0.62 6.40
CA THR A 151 -11.09 -0.09 7.67
C THR A 151 -12.52 -0.01 8.20
N ASN A 152 -12.92 -1.03 8.96
CA ASN A 152 -14.18 -1.09 9.70
C ASN A 152 -13.86 -1.16 11.19
N TYR A 153 -14.31 -0.19 11.99
CA TYR A 153 -13.94 -0.10 13.42
C TYR A 153 -12.43 -0.24 13.64
N PHE A 154 -11.66 0.46 12.79
CA PHE A 154 -10.21 0.35 12.66
C PHE A 154 -9.67 -1.00 12.17
N PHE A 155 -10.44 -2.10 12.13
CA PHE A 155 -10.00 -3.36 11.53
C PHE A 155 -9.78 -3.23 10.03
N ASN A 156 -8.62 -3.70 9.56
CA ASN A 156 -8.23 -3.58 8.16
C ASN A 156 -9.18 -4.40 7.31
N ASN A 157 -9.79 -3.74 6.32
CA ASN A 157 -10.67 -4.38 5.36
C ASN A 157 -10.46 -3.72 3.99
N PRO A 158 -9.26 -3.85 3.42
CA PRO A 158 -8.90 -3.14 2.21
C PRO A 158 -9.79 -3.60 1.05
N LEU A 159 -10.16 -2.65 0.20
CA LEU A 159 -11.05 -2.88 -0.93
C LEU A 159 -10.24 -2.99 -2.22
N PRO A 160 -10.74 -3.78 -3.19
CA PRO A 160 -10.14 -3.81 -4.51
C PRO A 160 -10.25 -2.44 -5.20
N ILE A 161 -9.17 -2.01 -5.85
CA ILE A 161 -9.09 -0.70 -6.49
C ILE A 161 -9.85 -0.74 -7.81
N LYS A 162 -10.79 0.20 -7.98
CA LYS A 162 -11.64 0.31 -9.16
C LYS A 162 -11.54 1.69 -9.78
N ASN A 163 -11.73 1.77 -11.09
CA ASN A 163 -12.01 3.02 -11.75
C ASN A 163 -13.46 3.47 -11.40
N PRO A 164 -13.66 4.66 -10.83
CA PRO A 164 -14.98 5.14 -10.40
C PRO A 164 -15.97 5.33 -11.55
N TYR A 165 -15.50 5.50 -12.80
CA TYR A 165 -16.36 5.78 -13.94
C TYR A 165 -17.00 4.53 -14.56
N ASN A 166 -16.33 3.38 -14.51
CA ASN A 166 -16.81 2.13 -15.11
C ASN A 166 -16.85 0.96 -14.12
N ASN A 167 -16.44 1.16 -12.86
CA ASN A 167 -16.40 0.14 -11.80
C ASN A 167 -15.50 -1.07 -12.12
N VAL A 168 -14.56 -0.91 -13.07
CA VAL A 168 -13.62 -1.97 -13.48
C VAL A 168 -12.37 -1.94 -12.62
N TYR A 169 -11.91 -3.12 -12.20
CA TYR A 169 -10.70 -3.28 -11.39
C TYR A 169 -9.44 -2.80 -12.11
N LEU A 170 -8.53 -2.18 -11.35
CA LEU A 170 -7.17 -1.91 -11.84
C LEU A 170 -6.35 -3.18 -11.72
N ASN A 171 -5.85 -3.70 -12.83
CA ASN A 171 -4.96 -4.86 -12.82
C ASN A 171 -3.53 -4.47 -12.37
N LYS A 172 -2.70 -5.46 -12.06
CA LYS A 172 -1.32 -5.24 -11.61
C LYS A 172 -0.52 -4.39 -12.61
N SER A 173 -0.61 -4.67 -13.91
CA SER A 173 0.10 -3.91 -14.94
C SER A 173 -0.27 -2.42 -14.93
N THR A 174 -1.54 -2.11 -14.76
CA THR A 174 -2.04 -0.74 -14.60
C THR A 174 -1.48 -0.11 -13.33
N LEU A 175 -1.48 -0.81 -12.20
CA LEU A 175 -0.92 -0.29 -10.94
C LEU A 175 0.58 0.00 -11.04
N TYR A 176 1.36 -0.86 -11.71
CA TYR A 176 2.78 -0.60 -12.01
C TYR A 176 2.92 0.67 -12.86
N ASN A 177 2.14 0.80 -13.94
CA ASN A 177 2.19 1.98 -14.79
C ASN A 177 1.83 3.27 -14.04
N ILE A 178 0.87 3.21 -13.11
CA ILE A 178 0.50 4.35 -12.25
C ILE A 178 1.67 4.70 -11.31
N TYR A 179 2.25 3.71 -10.64
CA TYR A 179 3.36 3.93 -9.71
C TYR A 179 4.59 4.54 -10.41
N PHE A 180 5.00 3.99 -11.55
CA PHE A 180 6.13 4.55 -12.31
C PHE A 180 5.82 5.94 -12.86
N PHE A 181 4.58 6.19 -13.28
CA PHE A 181 4.17 7.54 -13.67
C PHE A 181 4.35 8.54 -12.52
N ILE A 182 3.92 8.20 -11.31
CA ILE A 182 4.08 9.06 -10.13
C ILE A 182 5.56 9.29 -9.85
N ARG A 183 6.35 8.22 -9.77
CA ARG A 183 7.75 8.26 -9.39
C ARG A 183 8.62 9.03 -10.40
N GLU A 184 8.36 8.89 -11.69
CA GLU A 184 9.24 9.41 -12.74
C GLU A 184 8.78 10.75 -13.30
N LYS A 185 7.48 11.06 -13.24
CA LYS A 185 6.92 12.27 -13.86
C LYS A 185 6.40 13.30 -12.86
N THR A 186 6.32 12.96 -11.58
CA THR A 186 5.79 13.84 -10.53
C THR A 186 6.71 13.90 -9.32
N TYR A 187 6.51 14.88 -8.45
CA TYR A 187 7.18 15.00 -7.14
C TYR A 187 6.28 14.58 -5.98
N LEU A 188 5.27 13.74 -6.26
CA LEU A 188 4.28 13.35 -5.27
C LEU A 188 4.75 12.14 -4.47
N ASN A 189 4.69 12.28 -3.15
CA ASN A 189 4.90 11.17 -2.23
C ASN A 189 3.57 10.47 -1.97
N ALA A 190 3.49 9.20 -2.34
CA ALA A 190 2.33 8.34 -2.13
C ALA A 190 2.76 7.13 -1.28
N ASP A 191 2.94 7.33 0.02
CA ASP A 191 3.59 6.35 0.91
C ASP A 191 2.87 5.01 0.95
N LEU A 192 1.54 4.99 1.11
CA LEU A 192 0.76 3.74 1.09
C LEU A 192 0.87 3.02 -0.26
N LEU A 193 0.82 3.77 -1.37
CA LEU A 193 1.01 3.19 -2.70
C LEU A 193 2.44 2.63 -2.88
N PHE A 194 3.46 3.28 -2.31
CA PHE A 194 4.83 2.79 -2.33
C PHE A 194 4.98 1.46 -1.57
N TYR A 195 4.40 1.35 -0.37
CA TYR A 195 4.39 0.09 0.37
C TYR A 195 3.57 -1.00 -0.33
N PHE A 196 2.48 -0.62 -1.00
CA PHE A 196 1.68 -1.55 -1.80
C PHE A 196 2.44 -2.03 -3.06
N PHE A 197 3.24 -1.17 -3.68
CA PHE A 197 4.18 -1.54 -4.74
C PHE A 197 5.24 -2.53 -4.23
N LYS A 198 5.78 -2.33 -3.01
CA LYS A 198 6.77 -3.24 -2.39
C LYS A 198 6.26 -4.66 -2.19
N THR A 199 4.95 -4.88 -2.11
CA THR A 199 4.34 -6.21 -2.03
C THR A 199 3.85 -6.70 -3.39
N ASN A 200 4.37 -6.16 -4.50
CA ASN A 200 3.95 -6.49 -5.87
C ASN A 200 2.44 -6.32 -6.09
N PHE A 201 1.86 -5.31 -5.43
CA PHE A 201 0.42 -5.06 -5.40
C PHE A 201 -0.42 -6.26 -4.94
N ASN A 202 0.14 -7.13 -4.10
CA ASN A 202 -0.59 -8.17 -3.40
C ASN A 202 -1.25 -7.57 -2.16
N ILE A 203 -2.59 -7.54 -2.15
CA ILE A 203 -3.40 -6.93 -1.09
C ILE A 203 -3.29 -7.70 0.23
N THR A 204 -3.18 -9.02 0.18
CA THR A 204 -3.05 -9.89 1.36
C THR A 204 -1.70 -9.63 2.04
N LEU A 205 -0.61 -9.76 1.30
CA LEU A 205 0.74 -9.50 1.81
C LEU A 205 0.92 -8.05 2.29
N PHE A 206 0.31 -7.10 1.58
CA PHE A 206 0.30 -5.69 1.99
C PHE A 206 -0.38 -5.50 3.34
N THR A 207 -1.54 -6.12 3.51
CA THR A 207 -2.32 -6.03 4.75
C THR A 207 -1.54 -6.63 5.90
N GLU A 208 -1.05 -7.86 5.76
CA GLU A 208 -0.30 -8.55 6.82
C GLU A 208 0.96 -7.75 7.23
N LYS A 209 1.76 -7.32 6.26
CA LYS A 209 3.05 -6.66 6.53
C LYS A 209 2.92 -5.22 7.01
N TYR A 210 1.93 -4.48 6.51
CA TYR A 210 1.77 -3.05 6.76
C TYR A 210 0.49 -2.71 7.51
N GLN A 211 -0.09 -3.67 8.23
CA GLN A 211 -1.34 -3.47 8.96
C GLN A 211 -1.26 -2.35 10.01
N TYR A 212 -0.12 -2.19 10.69
CA TYR A 212 0.11 -1.08 11.61
C TYR A 212 0.02 0.29 10.91
N LEU A 213 0.55 0.39 9.69
CA LEU A 213 0.53 1.63 8.92
C LEU A 213 -0.87 1.96 8.43
N ILE A 214 -1.62 0.97 7.95
CA ILE A 214 -3.02 1.11 7.54
C ILE A 214 -3.86 1.58 8.74
N ARG A 215 -3.62 0.99 9.92
CA ARG A 215 -4.31 1.34 11.17
C ARG A 215 -4.05 2.80 11.56
N ASP A 216 -2.80 3.22 11.59
CA ASP A 216 -2.44 4.61 11.94
C ASP A 216 -3.03 5.60 10.92
N TYR A 217 -3.05 5.26 9.63
CA TYR A 217 -3.73 6.07 8.61
C TYR A 217 -5.23 6.17 8.88
N SER A 218 -5.87 5.06 9.24
CA SER A 218 -7.30 5.02 9.54
C SER A 218 -7.69 5.82 10.78
N ILE A 219 -6.85 5.85 11.82
CA ILE A 219 -7.02 6.68 13.01
C ILE A 219 -7.02 8.16 12.61
N ASN A 220 -6.03 8.58 11.81
CA ASN A 220 -5.95 9.95 11.31
C ASN A 220 -7.16 10.31 10.43
N ASN A 221 -7.60 9.38 9.59
CA ASN A 221 -8.74 9.56 8.71
C ASN A 221 -10.05 9.73 9.51
N TYR A 222 -10.24 8.91 10.56
CA TYR A 222 -11.38 9.01 11.48
C TYR A 222 -11.41 10.37 12.19
N LEU A 223 -10.29 10.81 12.76
CA LEU A 223 -10.22 12.11 13.46
C LEU A 223 -10.51 13.31 12.56
N ASN A 224 -10.25 13.19 11.25
CA ASN A 224 -10.43 14.30 10.31
C ASN A 224 -11.78 14.32 9.61
N ASN A 225 -12.42 13.16 9.42
CA ASN A 225 -13.64 13.06 8.63
C ASN A 225 -14.89 12.66 9.43
N THR A 226 -14.75 12.21 10.68
CA THR A 226 -15.88 11.85 11.54
C THR A 226 -16.66 13.09 12.00
N HIS A 227 -17.97 12.93 12.15
CA HIS A 227 -18.87 13.98 12.63
C HIS A 227 -18.48 14.47 14.03
N ILE A 228 -18.62 15.79 14.26
CA ILE A 228 -18.21 16.46 15.51
C ILE A 228 -18.85 15.80 16.74
N ASP A 229 -20.14 15.48 16.69
CA ASP A 229 -20.84 14.88 17.84
C ASP A 229 -20.22 13.53 18.25
N LYS A 230 -19.82 12.70 17.29
CA LYS A 230 -19.21 11.41 17.61
C LYS A 230 -17.84 11.58 18.24
N LEU A 231 -17.03 12.50 17.71
CA LEU A 231 -15.73 12.83 18.29
C LEU A 231 -15.85 13.42 19.71
N LEU A 232 -16.93 14.14 20.01
CA LEU A 232 -17.19 14.65 21.35
C LEU A 232 -17.54 13.55 22.34
N GLU A 233 -18.35 12.57 21.94
CA GLU A 233 -18.58 11.36 22.74
C GLU A 233 -17.25 10.70 23.09
N ASP A 234 -16.38 10.52 22.10
CA ASP A 234 -15.07 9.90 22.28
C ASP A 234 -14.15 10.74 23.20
N ILE A 235 -14.25 12.08 23.15
CA ILE A 235 -13.54 12.99 24.08
C ILE A 235 -14.02 12.79 25.53
N PHE A 236 -15.34 12.68 25.76
CA PHE A 236 -15.87 12.46 27.10
C PHE A 236 -15.43 11.10 27.64
N VAL A 237 -15.47 10.04 26.82
CA VAL A 237 -14.93 8.72 27.21
C VAL A 237 -13.45 8.80 27.58
N MET A 238 -12.64 9.49 26.79
CA MET A 238 -11.21 9.71 27.11
C MET A 238 -11.02 10.44 28.45
N ILE A 239 -11.83 11.47 28.73
CA ILE A 239 -11.78 12.23 29.98
C ILE A 239 -12.23 11.36 31.16
N ASP A 240 -13.26 10.55 31.00
CA ASP A 240 -13.75 9.65 32.04
C ASP A 240 -12.70 8.58 32.38
N VAL A 241 -12.05 8.01 31.37
CA VAL A 241 -10.92 7.09 31.55
C VAL A 241 -9.77 7.77 32.29
N PHE A 242 -9.47 9.04 31.98
CA PHE A 242 -8.46 9.80 32.73
C PHE A 242 -8.89 10.03 34.18
N ASN A 243 -10.10 10.52 34.40
CA ASN A 243 -10.65 10.85 35.72
C ASN A 243 -10.74 9.63 36.65
N ALA A 244 -10.92 8.42 36.11
CA ALA A 244 -10.94 7.18 36.88
C ALA A 244 -9.63 6.92 37.66
N PHE A 245 -8.51 7.51 37.24
CA PHE A 245 -7.20 7.37 37.91
C PHE A 245 -6.90 8.47 38.93
N PHE A 246 -7.78 9.48 39.09
CA PHE A 246 -7.51 10.64 39.93
C PHE A 246 -8.65 10.96 40.89
N SER A 247 -8.32 11.65 41.99
CA SER A 247 -9.32 12.18 42.90
C SER A 247 -10.19 13.27 42.23
N LYS A 248 -11.39 13.52 42.78
CA LYS A 248 -12.33 14.56 42.27
C LYS A 248 -11.72 15.97 42.20
N LYS A 249 -10.65 16.25 42.95
CA LYS A 249 -9.93 17.53 42.92
C LYS A 249 -9.11 17.69 41.63
N ASN A 250 -8.59 16.58 41.11
CA ASN A 250 -7.73 16.51 39.93
C ASN A 250 -8.47 15.99 38.69
N SER A 251 -9.79 15.84 38.76
CA SER A 251 -10.62 15.45 37.62
C SER A 251 -10.95 16.63 36.71
N ILE A 252 -10.91 16.41 35.40
CA ILE A 252 -11.36 17.36 34.39
C ILE A 252 -12.89 17.26 34.31
N ILE A 253 -13.59 18.35 34.63
CA ILE A 253 -15.06 18.40 34.62
C ILE A 253 -15.51 19.51 33.69
N ILE A 254 -16.19 19.14 32.61
CA ILE A 254 -16.67 20.07 31.57
C ILE A 254 -18.19 20.16 31.64
N HIS A 255 -18.73 21.37 31.57
CA HIS A 255 -20.18 21.56 31.55
C HIS A 255 -20.77 21.13 30.20
N GLU A 256 -21.93 20.45 30.21
CA GLU A 256 -22.69 20.03 29.02
C GLU A 256 -22.93 21.13 27.95
N CYS A 257 -23.17 22.38 28.36
CA CYS A 257 -23.39 23.49 27.43
C CYS A 257 -22.09 24.15 26.93
N PHE A 258 -20.92 23.60 27.25
CA PHE A 258 -19.64 24.17 26.82
C PHE A 258 -19.55 24.16 25.29
N PRO A 259 -18.96 25.19 24.66
CA PRO A 259 -18.90 25.27 23.20
C PRO A 259 -18.16 24.06 22.57
N LYS A 260 -18.92 23.26 21.82
CA LYS A 260 -18.49 22.02 21.16
C LYS A 260 -17.25 22.21 20.27
N ASP A 261 -17.23 23.26 19.45
CA ASP A 261 -16.12 23.53 18.52
C ASP A 261 -14.82 23.87 19.25
N ILE A 262 -14.92 24.60 20.37
CA ILE A 262 -13.76 24.93 21.20
C ILE A 262 -13.22 23.66 21.86
N LEU A 263 -14.11 22.83 22.41
CA LEU A 263 -13.71 21.58 23.05
C LEU A 263 -13.00 20.65 22.07
N LEU A 264 -13.60 20.43 20.91
CA LEU A 264 -13.01 19.59 19.87
C LEU A 264 -11.64 20.13 19.45
N LYS A 265 -11.52 21.43 19.20
CA LYS A 265 -10.24 22.04 18.81
C LYS A 265 -9.14 21.83 19.85
N VAL A 266 -9.47 21.98 21.13
CA VAL A 266 -8.52 21.82 22.24
C VAL A 266 -8.16 20.36 22.47
N MET A 267 -9.16 19.47 22.46
CA MET A 267 -8.99 18.06 22.85
C MET A 267 -8.62 17.13 21.70
N LYS A 268 -8.82 17.51 20.44
CA LYS A 268 -8.49 16.66 19.27
C LYS A 268 -7.06 16.10 19.28
N PRO A 269 -6.01 16.86 19.63
CA PRO A 269 -4.65 16.30 19.73
C PRO A 269 -4.48 15.29 20.87
N TYR A 270 -5.20 15.45 21.98
CA TYR A 270 -5.22 14.48 23.08
C TYR A 270 -5.97 13.21 22.66
N LEU A 271 -7.12 13.38 22.00
CA LEU A 271 -7.90 12.29 21.45
C LEU A 271 -7.08 11.48 20.44
N HIS A 272 -6.22 12.12 19.66
CA HIS A 272 -5.29 11.40 18.78
C HIS A 272 -4.34 10.48 19.55
N LEU A 273 -3.72 10.97 20.63
CA LEU A 273 -2.85 10.13 21.48
C LEU A 273 -3.64 8.98 22.13
N TYR A 274 -4.89 9.22 22.52
CA TYR A 274 -5.78 8.20 23.07
C TYR A 274 -6.05 7.08 22.06
N TYR A 275 -6.41 7.42 20.81
CA TYR A 275 -6.60 6.39 19.79
C TYR A 275 -5.31 5.63 19.47
N LEU A 276 -4.16 6.32 19.45
CA LEU A 276 -2.87 5.64 19.23
C LEU A 276 -2.49 4.72 20.39
N SER A 277 -2.81 5.05 21.64
CA SER A 277 -2.55 4.14 22.77
C SER A 277 -3.45 2.92 22.75
N GLU A 278 -4.74 3.10 22.44
CA GLU A 278 -5.73 2.03 22.53
C GLU A 278 -5.76 1.14 21.27
N TYR A 279 -5.69 1.72 20.06
CA TYR A 279 -5.99 1.01 18.81
C TYR A 279 -4.82 0.87 17.83
N SER A 280 -3.69 1.55 18.04
CA SER A 280 -2.52 1.36 17.17
C SER A 280 -1.98 -0.06 17.32
N LEU A 281 -1.44 -0.61 16.23
CA LEU A 281 -0.79 -1.93 16.21
C LEU A 281 0.73 -1.84 16.25
N LEU A 282 1.24 -0.67 16.66
CA LEU A 282 2.64 -0.50 16.98
C LEU A 282 3.04 -1.34 18.19
N HIS A 283 4.34 -1.61 18.31
CA HIS A 283 4.93 -2.32 19.44
C HIS A 283 4.42 -1.78 20.79
N VAL A 284 4.18 -2.66 21.77
CA VAL A 284 3.55 -2.35 23.06
C VAL A 284 4.23 -1.17 23.76
N SER A 285 5.56 -1.09 23.71
CA SER A 285 6.32 0.03 24.28
C SER A 285 5.90 1.39 23.72
N LYS A 286 5.62 1.48 22.42
CA LYS A 286 5.14 2.72 21.76
C LYS A 286 3.73 3.08 22.22
N ARG A 287 2.84 2.10 22.31
CA ARG A 287 1.46 2.32 22.82
C ARG A 287 1.47 2.80 24.26
N MET A 288 2.27 2.16 25.11
CA MET A 288 2.47 2.57 26.50
C MET A 288 3.05 3.99 26.58
N ARG A 289 3.99 4.33 25.70
CA ARG A 289 4.51 5.70 25.61
C ARG A 289 3.42 6.71 25.25
N TYR A 290 2.56 6.43 24.26
CA TYR A 290 1.43 7.32 23.95
C TYR A 290 0.51 7.50 25.16
N LYS A 291 0.20 6.42 25.88
CA LYS A 291 -0.61 6.45 27.10
C LYS A 291 0.03 7.31 28.19
N LYS A 292 1.34 7.14 28.44
CA LYS A 292 2.12 7.95 29.40
C LYS A 292 2.11 9.43 29.02
N ILE A 293 2.39 9.76 27.75
CA ILE A 293 2.38 11.13 27.24
C ILE A 293 0.99 11.76 27.39
N LEU A 294 -0.07 11.03 27.01
CA LEU A 294 -1.45 11.47 27.15
C LEU A 294 -1.78 11.83 28.59
N ARG A 295 -1.51 10.92 29.54
CA ARG A 295 -1.75 11.13 30.97
C ARG A 295 -1.01 12.35 31.49
N SER A 296 0.28 12.45 31.21
CA SER A 296 1.10 13.60 31.63
C SER A 296 0.56 14.91 31.07
N LYS A 297 0.20 14.95 29.77
CA LYS A 297 -0.35 16.17 29.15
C LYS A 297 -1.73 16.55 29.68
N LEU A 298 -2.62 15.59 29.95
CA LEU A 298 -3.93 15.85 30.55
C LEU A 298 -3.80 16.32 32.00
N TYR A 299 -2.87 15.74 32.76
CA TYR A 299 -2.58 16.19 34.12
C TYR A 299 -2.06 17.63 34.15
N ASN A 300 -1.10 17.97 33.27
CA ASN A 300 -0.62 19.34 33.12
C ASN A 300 -1.72 20.31 32.66
N PHE A 301 -2.62 19.85 31.79
CA PHE A 301 -3.80 20.61 31.38
C PHE A 301 -4.71 20.94 32.56
N GLN A 302 -4.99 19.94 33.41
CA GLN A 302 -5.81 20.12 34.60
C GLN A 302 -5.15 21.05 35.63
N ILE A 303 -3.84 20.88 35.90
CA ILE A 303 -3.10 21.76 36.83
C ILE A 303 -3.14 23.20 36.33
N PHE A 304 -2.96 23.41 35.03
CA PHE A 304 -2.94 24.74 34.44
C PHE A 304 -4.29 25.46 34.62
N ASN A 305 -5.41 24.76 34.43
CA ASN A 305 -6.74 25.32 34.64
C ASN A 305 -7.75 24.29 35.16
N PRO A 306 -7.86 24.12 36.49
CA PRO A 306 -8.80 23.17 37.10
C PRO A 306 -10.28 23.52 36.87
N CYS A 307 -10.57 24.74 36.41
CA CYS A 307 -11.90 25.24 36.12
C CYS A 307 -12.23 25.27 34.62
N PHE A 308 -11.38 24.70 33.75
CA PHE A 308 -11.65 24.63 32.32
C PHE A 308 -13.02 24.00 32.05
N GLY A 309 -13.80 24.57 31.13
CA GLY A 309 -15.12 24.04 30.79
C GLY A 309 -16.26 24.44 31.74
N ARG A 310 -15.97 25.08 32.87
CA ARG A 310 -16.98 25.55 33.84
C ARG A 310 -17.59 26.90 33.43
N LYS A 311 -18.86 27.09 33.78
CA LYS A 311 -19.57 28.37 33.62
C LYS A 311 -19.19 29.33 34.74
N PHE A 312 -19.01 30.60 34.41
CA PHE A 312 -18.92 31.68 35.39
C PHE A 312 -19.73 32.90 34.92
N ILE A 313 -20.11 33.75 35.86
CA ILE A 313 -20.92 34.95 35.58
C ILE A 313 -20.00 36.16 35.57
N LYS A 314 -19.93 36.84 34.43
CA LYS A 314 -19.22 38.11 34.30
C LYS A 314 -20.21 39.26 34.38
N ILE A 315 -19.96 40.18 35.32
CA ILE A 315 -20.81 41.35 35.55
C ILE A 315 -20.24 42.53 34.76
N HIS A 316 -20.96 42.98 33.74
CA HIS A 316 -20.62 44.18 32.98
C HIS A 316 -21.43 45.36 33.49
N LYS A 317 -20.76 46.47 33.80
CA LYS A 317 -21.42 47.73 34.13
C LYS A 317 -21.72 48.48 32.83
N LYS A 318 -22.99 48.65 32.47
CA LYS A 318 -23.42 49.46 31.33
C LYS A 318 -24.06 50.74 31.85
N PHE A 319 -23.57 51.89 31.38
CA PHE A 319 -24.22 53.17 31.60
C PHE A 319 -25.38 53.34 30.62
N SER A 320 -26.58 53.57 31.14
CA SER A 320 -27.77 53.88 30.33
C SER A 320 -28.69 54.79 31.13
N ASN A 321 -29.11 55.90 30.52
CA ASN A 321 -29.98 56.93 31.12
C ASN A 321 -29.49 57.46 32.49
N GLY A 322 -28.20 57.78 32.60
CA GLY A 322 -27.60 58.34 33.82
C GLY A 322 -27.51 57.38 35.01
N LYS A 323 -27.88 56.10 34.87
CA LYS A 323 -27.78 55.07 35.91
C LYS A 323 -26.85 53.93 35.45
N ILE A 324 -26.07 53.40 36.38
CA ILE A 324 -25.27 52.19 36.18
C ILE A 324 -26.21 50.99 36.28
N LYS A 325 -26.31 50.20 35.20
CA LYS A 325 -26.98 48.89 35.22
C LYS A 325 -25.93 47.79 35.13
N ASN A 326 -26.04 46.80 36.01
CA ASN A 326 -25.24 45.58 35.95
C ASN A 326 -25.92 44.62 34.97
N ILE A 327 -25.21 44.22 33.92
CA ILE A 327 -25.61 43.18 32.98
C ILE A 327 -24.78 41.95 33.29
N THR A 328 -25.44 40.85 33.64
CA THR A 328 -24.80 39.55 33.85
C THR A 328 -24.70 38.82 32.53
N LYS A 329 -23.49 38.37 32.17
CA LYS A 329 -23.26 37.51 31.01
C LYS A 329 -22.64 36.20 31.49
N ILE A 330 -23.19 35.07 31.04
CA ILE A 330 -22.61 33.76 31.29
C ILE A 330 -21.47 33.57 30.30
N GLU A 331 -20.27 33.28 30.82
CA GLU A 331 -19.09 32.95 30.02
C GLU A 331 -18.54 31.60 30.50
N PHE A 332 -17.74 30.95 29.66
CA PHE A 332 -17.07 29.70 29.99
C PHE A 332 -15.58 29.93 30.14
N ASN A 333 -14.96 29.20 31.06
CA ASN A 333 -13.51 29.23 31.17
C ASN A 333 -12.89 28.39 30.04
N THR A 334 -12.24 29.07 29.10
CA THR A 334 -11.64 28.48 27.89
C THR A 334 -10.11 28.52 27.90
N GLU A 335 -9.48 29.07 28.95
CA GLU A 335 -8.03 29.17 29.02
C GLU A 335 -7.41 27.78 29.13
N HIS A 336 -6.41 27.47 28.31
CA HIS A 336 -5.78 26.16 28.30
C HIS A 336 -4.32 26.28 27.88
N ILE A 337 -3.53 25.31 28.33
CA ILE A 337 -2.16 25.15 27.88
C ILE A 337 -2.15 24.69 26.42
N ALA A 338 -1.22 25.22 25.61
CA ALA A 338 -1.05 24.73 24.25
C ALA A 338 -0.58 23.27 24.27
N PHE A 339 -1.19 22.43 23.42
CA PHE A 339 -0.82 21.01 23.36
C PHE A 339 0.66 20.78 23.01
N ASN A 340 1.21 21.64 22.14
CA ASN A 340 2.61 21.63 21.71
C ASN A 340 3.30 22.92 22.19
N ASP A 341 4.37 22.78 22.96
CA ASP A 341 5.23 23.90 23.33
C ASP A 341 6.28 24.11 22.24
N LYS A 342 5.95 24.97 21.28
CA LYS A 342 6.81 25.27 20.13
C LYS A 342 8.22 25.73 20.50
N LYS A 343 8.41 26.36 21.68
CA LYS A 343 9.74 26.83 22.10
C LYS A 343 10.59 25.66 22.59
N LYS A 344 10.02 24.81 23.45
CA LYS A 344 10.69 23.61 23.95
C LYS A 344 10.94 22.60 22.83
N GLU A 345 9.94 22.35 22.00
CA GLU A 345 10.05 21.45 20.83
C GLU A 345 11.15 21.90 19.85
N LYS A 346 11.28 23.21 19.60
CA LYS A 346 12.35 23.73 18.72
C LYS A 346 13.74 23.51 19.30
N GLN A 347 13.90 23.68 20.62
CA GLN A 347 15.19 23.47 21.28
C GLN A 347 15.57 21.99 21.32
N GLU A 348 14.62 21.11 21.62
CA GLU A 348 14.82 19.66 21.57
C GLU A 348 15.10 19.19 20.13
N PHE A 349 14.30 19.62 19.14
CA PHE A 349 14.48 19.28 17.73
C PHE A 349 15.91 19.57 17.21
N LEU A 350 16.46 20.74 17.54
CA LEU A 350 17.80 21.13 17.10
C LEU A 350 18.92 20.30 17.74
N LYS A 351 18.68 19.65 18.89
CA LYS A 351 19.71 18.96 19.66
C LYS A 351 19.54 17.44 19.71
N ASN A 352 18.35 16.92 19.42
CA ASN A 352 17.98 15.51 19.62
C ASN A 352 18.88 14.54 18.83
N HIS A 353 19.29 14.90 17.61
CA HIS A 353 20.20 14.08 16.79
C HIS A 353 21.62 13.95 17.34
N ASN A 354 22.03 14.78 18.31
CA ASN A 354 23.38 14.81 18.88
C ASN A 354 23.55 13.89 20.10
N SER A 355 22.46 13.30 20.60
CA SER A 355 22.49 12.41 21.76
C SER A 355 21.96 11.03 21.39
N LYS A 356 22.49 9.98 22.03
CA LYS A 356 21.85 8.66 21.97
C LYS A 356 20.44 8.78 22.55
N TYR A 357 19.51 8.14 21.87
CA TYR A 357 18.13 8.05 22.30
C TYR A 357 18.05 7.15 23.53
N ASP A 358 17.75 7.72 24.69
CA ASP A 358 17.57 7.02 25.97
C ASP A 358 16.06 6.96 26.28
N ASP A 359 15.49 5.75 26.32
CA ASP A 359 14.05 5.51 26.47
C ASP A 359 13.62 5.47 27.96
N SER A 360 14.52 5.77 28.89
CA SER A 360 14.29 5.78 30.34
C SER A 360 13.52 7.02 30.81
N TYR A 361 12.26 7.15 30.38
CA TYR A 361 11.33 8.10 31.01
C TYR A 361 10.59 7.43 32.16
N ASP A 362 11.24 7.42 33.32
CA ASP A 362 10.59 7.20 34.61
C ASP A 362 10.07 8.56 35.10
N TYR A 363 8.75 8.70 35.14
CA TYR A 363 8.12 9.83 35.82
C TYR A 363 7.60 9.28 37.14
N ASP A 364 8.40 9.49 38.19
CA ASP A 364 7.98 9.29 39.58
C ASP A 364 6.73 10.13 39.83
N TYR A 365 5.59 9.46 39.96
CA TYR A 365 4.43 10.03 40.63
C TYR A 365 4.64 9.79 42.13
N SER A 366 5.43 10.64 42.77
CA SER A 366 5.38 10.76 44.23
C SER A 366 4.05 11.42 44.59
N ASP A 367 3.06 10.57 44.86
CA ASP A 367 1.77 10.94 45.42
C ASP A 367 1.97 11.27 46.91
N ASP A 368 2.43 12.50 47.19
CA ASP A 368 2.68 12.98 48.57
C ASP A 368 1.40 13.40 49.32
N ASP A 369 0.20 13.06 48.83
CA ASP A 369 -1.06 13.26 49.56
C ASP A 369 -1.79 11.91 49.74
N ALA A 370 -1.11 10.95 50.37
CA ALA A 370 -1.75 9.78 50.98
C ALA A 370 -2.45 10.20 52.28
N ASP A 371 -3.64 10.79 52.16
CA ASP A 371 -4.58 10.85 53.28
C ASP A 371 -5.28 9.48 53.41
N ASP A 372 -4.98 8.82 54.53
CA ASP A 372 -5.58 7.60 55.08
C ASP A 372 -6.99 7.25 54.57
N VAL A 373 -7.10 6.11 53.88
CA VAL A 373 -8.33 5.30 53.89
C VAL A 373 -7.95 3.83 54.13
N PRO A 374 -8.59 3.12 55.08
CA PRO A 374 -8.11 1.83 55.54
C PRO A 374 -8.37 0.72 54.53
N ASN A 375 -7.40 -0.18 54.49
CA ASN A 375 -7.40 -1.51 53.90
C ASN A 375 -8.77 -2.22 53.92
N GLY A 376 -9.25 -2.67 52.76
CA GLY A 376 -10.48 -3.46 52.66
C GLY A 376 -10.91 -3.78 51.23
N ASN A 377 -10.61 -5.02 50.84
CA ASN A 377 -11.19 -5.82 49.74
C ASN A 377 -10.46 -5.80 48.38
N GLU A 378 -9.68 -6.87 48.20
CA GLU A 378 -9.50 -7.56 46.91
C GLU A 378 -10.80 -7.59 46.10
N LEU A 379 -10.71 -7.28 44.80
CA LEU A 379 -11.60 -7.83 43.76
C LEU A 379 -10.97 -7.61 42.37
N ASP A 380 -10.45 -8.71 41.86
CA ASP A 380 -10.44 -9.22 40.48
C ASP A 380 -9.76 -8.41 39.36
N GLU A 381 -8.53 -8.83 39.13
CA GLU A 381 -7.80 -8.83 37.87
C GLU A 381 -8.60 -9.56 36.78
N LEU A 382 -9.32 -8.80 35.94
CA LEU A 382 -9.94 -9.35 34.74
C LEU A 382 -8.88 -9.46 33.62
N THR A 383 -8.45 -10.71 33.41
CA THR A 383 -7.63 -11.19 32.30
C THR A 383 -8.24 -10.81 30.94
N ILE A 384 -7.45 -10.16 30.09
CA ILE A 384 -7.71 -10.05 28.65
C ILE A 384 -6.59 -10.82 27.95
N TYR A 385 -7.00 -11.94 27.33
CA TYR A 385 -6.24 -12.93 26.57
C TYR A 385 -4.89 -12.46 26.00
N ASP A 386 -3.82 -13.07 26.50
CA ASP A 386 -2.54 -13.21 25.83
C ASP A 386 -2.70 -14.07 24.58
N TYR A 387 -2.41 -13.50 23.40
CA TYR A 387 -1.97 -14.30 22.27
C TYR A 387 -0.47 -14.52 22.43
N ALA A 388 -0.11 -15.65 23.06
CA ALA A 388 1.26 -16.14 23.09
C ALA A 388 1.70 -16.48 21.65
N VAL A 389 2.74 -15.79 21.19
CA VAL A 389 3.54 -16.22 20.05
C VAL A 389 4.38 -17.41 20.54
N LEU A 390 3.97 -18.63 20.17
CA LEU A 390 4.79 -19.82 20.34
C LEU A 390 5.84 -19.83 19.22
N GLU A 391 7.10 -19.58 19.60
CA GLU A 391 8.26 -20.04 18.85
C GLU A 391 8.31 -21.57 18.98
N VAL A 392 8.14 -22.28 17.87
CA VAL A 392 8.37 -23.73 17.79
C VAL A 392 9.66 -23.94 17.00
N GLU A 393 10.72 -24.30 17.73
CA GLU A 393 11.88 -25.00 17.18
C GLU A 393 11.45 -26.45 16.91
N ASN A 394 11.56 -26.91 15.65
CA ASN A 394 11.35 -28.32 15.30
C ASN A 394 12.71 -28.98 15.06
N GLU A 395 13.11 -29.82 16.02
CA GLU A 395 14.03 -30.94 15.79
C GLU A 395 13.28 -32.11 15.15
N LEU A 396 13.94 -32.74 14.18
CA LEU A 396 13.47 -33.88 13.39
C LEU A 396 13.44 -35.17 14.21
N ASN A 397 12.42 -36.01 14.02
CA ASN A 397 12.59 -37.46 13.73
C ASN A 397 11.27 -38.16 13.34
N SER A 398 11.31 -38.78 12.15
CA SER A 398 10.81 -40.10 11.71
C SER A 398 9.52 -40.69 12.32
N ASP A 399 8.46 -40.85 11.53
CA ASP A 399 8.11 -42.09 10.81
C ASP A 399 6.70 -42.03 10.16
N GLU A 400 6.67 -42.47 8.89
CA GLU A 400 5.65 -43.23 8.13
C GLU A 400 4.16 -42.78 8.04
N ASP A 401 3.80 -42.45 6.77
CA ASP A 401 2.67 -42.95 5.97
C ASP A 401 1.43 -42.08 5.64
N GLU A 402 1.29 -41.92 4.30
CA GLU A 402 0.12 -41.84 3.40
C GLU A 402 -0.62 -40.49 3.12
N ASP A 403 -0.37 -40.02 1.89
CA ASP A 403 -1.30 -39.44 0.88
C ASP A 403 -1.79 -37.98 0.96
N GLU A 404 -1.23 -37.12 0.10
CA GLU A 404 -1.77 -36.71 -1.22
C GLU A 404 -1.39 -35.26 -1.63
N ASP A 405 -0.60 -35.20 -2.71
CA ASP A 405 -0.20 -34.15 -3.65
C ASP A 405 -0.89 -32.77 -3.63
N GLU A 406 -0.11 -31.68 -3.48
CA GLU A 406 -0.44 -30.39 -4.14
C GLU A 406 0.71 -29.34 -4.24
N ASN A 407 1.93 -29.58 -3.74
CA ASN A 407 2.96 -28.51 -3.57
C ASN A 407 4.25 -28.60 -4.40
N GLU A 408 4.40 -29.52 -5.36
CA GLU A 408 5.63 -29.62 -6.17
C GLU A 408 5.77 -28.55 -7.26
N ASN A 409 4.69 -27.84 -7.63
CA ASN A 409 4.70 -26.96 -8.80
C ASN A 409 5.37 -25.58 -8.57
N GLU A 410 5.39 -25.04 -7.35
CA GLU A 410 5.96 -23.69 -7.10
C GLU A 410 7.50 -23.69 -6.99
N VAL A 411 8.09 -24.83 -6.61
CA VAL A 411 9.55 -24.95 -6.45
C VAL A 411 10.23 -25.14 -7.82
N GLU A 412 9.62 -25.91 -8.74
CA GLU A 412 10.12 -26.04 -10.12
C GLU A 412 10.11 -24.70 -10.86
N ASP A 413 9.08 -23.86 -10.68
CA ASP A 413 8.95 -22.56 -11.36
C ASP A 413 10.08 -21.57 -10.99
N LEU A 414 10.54 -21.59 -9.74
CA LEU A 414 11.64 -20.74 -9.27
C LEU A 414 13.00 -21.22 -9.78
N GLU A 415 13.22 -22.53 -9.83
CA GLU A 415 14.44 -23.13 -10.35
C GLU A 415 14.59 -22.91 -11.86
N ILE A 416 13.49 -23.06 -12.62
CA ILE A 416 13.45 -22.81 -14.06
C ILE A 416 13.75 -21.34 -14.37
N HIS A 417 13.19 -20.41 -13.60
CA HIS A 417 13.41 -18.98 -13.83
C HIS A 417 14.86 -18.55 -13.53
N SER A 418 15.46 -19.10 -12.46
CA SER A 418 16.86 -18.88 -12.10
C SER A 418 17.81 -19.36 -13.21
N ARG A 419 17.57 -20.56 -13.74
CA ARG A 419 18.40 -21.18 -14.78
C ARG A 419 18.32 -20.49 -16.14
N ILE A 420 17.14 -20.00 -16.52
CA ILE A 420 16.96 -19.19 -17.75
C ILE A 420 17.68 -17.84 -17.63
N THR A 421 17.71 -17.25 -16.43
CA THR A 421 18.37 -15.96 -16.19
C THR A 421 19.89 -16.10 -16.25
N SER A 422 20.48 -17.19 -15.76
CA SER A 422 21.92 -17.41 -15.90
C SER A 422 22.33 -17.61 -17.37
N LEU A 423 21.57 -18.42 -18.11
CA LEU A 423 21.84 -18.69 -19.53
C LEU A 423 21.72 -17.44 -20.41
N LEU A 424 20.86 -16.48 -20.06
CA LEU A 424 20.73 -15.22 -20.81
C LEU A 424 21.86 -14.24 -20.53
N ASN A 425 22.47 -14.28 -19.33
CA ASN A 425 23.61 -13.43 -18.98
C ASN A 425 24.91 -13.95 -19.64
N ASP A 426 25.09 -15.27 -19.72
CA ASP A 426 26.25 -15.88 -20.39
C ASP A 426 26.28 -15.60 -21.91
N ILE A 427 25.13 -15.32 -22.52
CA ILE A 427 25.01 -14.94 -23.94
C ILE A 427 25.31 -13.45 -24.15
N SER A 428 24.99 -12.57 -23.20
CA SER A 428 25.26 -11.14 -23.34
C SER A 428 26.74 -10.79 -23.18
N ASP A 429 27.49 -11.56 -22.39
CA ASP A 429 28.90 -11.28 -22.14
C ASP A 429 29.81 -11.66 -23.33
N ASN A 430 29.36 -12.59 -24.19
CA ASN A 430 30.09 -12.99 -25.41
C ASN A 430 29.93 -12.01 -26.60
N GLU A 431 28.92 -11.13 -26.61
CA GLU A 431 28.74 -10.15 -27.69
C GLU A 431 29.60 -8.87 -27.50
N TYR A 432 30.16 -8.63 -26.30
CA TYR A 432 30.99 -7.44 -26.03
C TYR A 432 32.48 -7.62 -26.38
N GLU A 433 32.97 -8.85 -26.60
CA GLU A 433 34.38 -9.08 -26.96
C GLU A 433 34.65 -9.12 -28.48
N GLN A 434 33.64 -9.23 -29.34
CA GLN A 434 33.85 -9.37 -30.80
C GLN A 434 33.84 -8.06 -31.60
N ASP A 435 33.38 -6.93 -31.05
CA ASP A 435 33.22 -5.67 -31.79
C ASP A 435 34.45 -4.73 -31.71
N HIS A 436 35.59 -5.15 -31.15
CA HIS A 436 36.77 -4.29 -30.96
C HIS A 436 38.00 -4.60 -31.83
N GLU A 437 37.97 -5.57 -32.77
CA GLU A 437 39.18 -5.97 -33.51
C GLU A 437 39.24 -5.65 -35.02
N THR A 438 38.28 -4.92 -35.60
CA THR A 438 38.39 -4.55 -37.03
C THR A 438 38.14 -3.07 -37.27
N ASP A 439 39.15 -2.24 -36.98
CA ASP A 439 39.37 -0.95 -37.67
C ASP A 439 40.78 -0.39 -37.34
N SER A 440 41.82 -1.07 -37.84
CA SER A 440 43.09 -0.40 -38.22
C SER A 440 43.91 -1.32 -39.11
N VAL A 441 43.99 -1.04 -40.42
CA VAL A 441 45.17 -1.15 -41.31
C VAL A 441 44.72 -0.72 -42.71
N SER A 442 45.16 0.47 -43.12
CA SER A 442 45.52 0.97 -44.48
C SER A 442 45.09 2.42 -44.67
#